data_AF-A0AAJ0LEZ3-F1
#
_entry.id   AF-A0AAJ0LEZ3-F1
#
_cell.length_a   1.000
_cell.length_b   1.000
_cell.length_c   1.000
_cell.angle_alpha   90.00
_cell.angle_beta   90.00
_cell.angle_gamma   90.00
#
_symmetry.space_group_name_H-M   'P 1'
#
loop_
_entity.id
_entity.type
_entity.pdbx_description
1 polymer ?
#
loop_
_entity_poly.entity_id
_entity_poly.type
_entity_poly.pdbx_seq_one_letter_code
_entity_poly.pdbx_strand_id
1 'polypeptide(L)'
;MSGQSMAPTLESADQLLLRTSGPIKRFDVVVFTRADQTTYVKRVIGLPGETVAYRNDQLYINGRHVDEPFLNQAKKKPGILTSDFELKTLIGEKQIPKDEYFVLGDNRQISKDSRLFGTIHRDTILGRAVAVYWPIKDIQSLK
;
A
#
# COMPACT_ATOMS: atom_id res chain seq x y z
N MET A 1 7.55 -3.56 -13.96
CA MET A 1 6.51 -4.45 -13.38
C MET A 1 5.24 -4.37 -14.22
N SER A 2 4.42 -5.42 -14.28
CA SER A 2 3.14 -5.41 -15.02
C SER A 2 1.97 -5.23 -14.07
N GLY A 3 1.11 -4.24 -14.31
CA GLY A 3 -0.14 -4.07 -13.57
C GLY A 3 -0.44 -2.61 -13.22
N GLN A 4 -1.74 -2.30 -13.11
CA GLN A 4 -2.24 -0.94 -12.88
C GLN A 4 -2.58 -0.65 -11.40
N SER A 5 -2.29 -1.58 -10.49
CA SER A 5 -2.73 -1.49 -9.08
C SER A 5 -2.12 -0.32 -8.29
N MET A 6 -0.99 0.20 -8.77
CA MET A 6 -0.30 1.34 -8.17
C MET A 6 -0.42 2.61 -9.00
N ALA A 7 -1.19 2.60 -10.11
CA ALA A 7 -1.40 3.81 -10.90
C ALA A 7 -2.18 4.88 -10.10
N PRO A 8 -1.87 6.18 -10.25
CA PRO A 8 -0.84 6.75 -11.12
C PRO A 8 0.56 6.81 -10.48
N THR A 9 0.72 6.38 -9.22
CA THR A 9 2.02 6.44 -8.52
C THR A 9 3.10 5.62 -9.23
N LEU A 10 2.73 4.45 -9.76
CA LEU A 10 3.60 3.61 -10.59
C LEU A 10 2.85 3.15 -11.83
N GLU A 11 3.50 3.25 -12.98
CA GLU A 11 3.00 2.78 -14.27
C GLU A 11 3.65 1.46 -14.68
N SER A 12 3.05 0.81 -15.68
CA SER A 12 3.63 -0.41 -16.24
C SER A 12 4.95 -0.08 -16.95
N ALA A 13 5.95 -0.96 -16.77
CA ALA A 13 7.36 -0.76 -17.15
C ALA A 13 8.21 0.12 -16.21
N ASP A 14 7.65 0.63 -15.11
CA ASP A 14 8.44 1.30 -14.09
C ASP A 14 9.51 0.36 -13.52
N GLN A 15 10.68 0.95 -13.38
CA GLN A 15 11.90 0.33 -12.91
C GLN A 15 12.23 0.97 -11.54
N LEU A 16 12.22 0.15 -10.48
CA LEU A 16 12.29 0.62 -9.09
C LEU A 16 13.66 0.40 -8.48
N LEU A 17 14.19 1.42 -7.81
CA LEU A 17 15.32 1.26 -6.91
C LEU A 17 14.81 0.80 -5.55
N LEU A 18 15.30 -0.34 -5.07
CA LEU A 18 14.89 -0.91 -3.79
C LEU A 18 15.94 -0.68 -2.70
N ARG A 19 15.48 -0.28 -1.52
CA ARG A 19 16.25 -0.26 -0.29
C ARG A 19 15.79 -1.38 0.63
N THR A 20 16.70 -2.28 0.99
CA THR A 20 16.42 -3.48 1.81
C THR A 20 16.68 -3.24 3.30
N SER A 21 17.51 -2.25 3.63
CA SER A 21 17.89 -1.87 4.98
C SER A 21 16.94 -0.83 5.60
N GLY A 22 16.78 -0.88 6.92
CA GLY A 22 16.07 0.16 7.69
C GLY A 22 14.60 -0.15 7.96
N PRO A 23 13.94 0.67 8.79
CA PRO A 23 12.55 0.44 9.17
C PRO A 23 11.61 0.73 8.00
N ILE A 24 10.55 -0.08 7.90
CA ILE A 24 9.41 0.19 7.03
C ILE A 24 8.49 1.15 7.77
N LYS A 25 8.13 2.25 7.12
CA LYS A 25 7.26 3.30 7.64
C LYS A 25 5.93 3.27 6.90
N ARG A 26 4.93 3.92 7.50
CA ARG A 26 3.64 4.13 6.85
C ARG A 26 3.86 4.89 5.54
N PHE A 27 3.10 4.50 4.53
CA PHE A 27 3.11 5.01 3.17
C PHE A 27 4.34 4.66 2.34
N ASP A 28 5.27 3.88 2.89
CA ASP A 28 6.32 3.30 2.08
C ASP A 28 5.74 2.36 1.03
N VAL A 29 6.25 2.44 -0.19
CA VAL A 29 5.93 1.48 -1.25
C VAL A 29 6.88 0.30 -1.12
N VAL A 30 6.34 -0.90 -1.00
CA VAL A 30 7.09 -2.14 -0.77
C VAL A 30 6.87 -3.12 -1.91
N VAL A 31 7.93 -3.86 -2.23
CA VAL A 31 7.90 -5.00 -3.14
C VAL A 31 7.97 -6.27 -2.29
N PHE A 32 7.04 -7.19 -2.49
CA PHE A 32 6.97 -8.44 -1.73
C PHE A 32 6.49 -9.60 -2.60
N THR A 33 6.84 -10.82 -2.20
CA THR A 33 6.38 -12.06 -2.84
C THR A 33 5.28 -12.72 -2.02
N ARG A 34 4.33 -13.36 -2.68
CA ARG A 34 3.35 -14.23 -2.02
C ARG A 34 3.73 -15.70 -2.17
N ALA A 35 2.99 -16.58 -1.50
CA ALA A 35 3.25 -18.03 -1.50
C ALA A 35 3.22 -18.67 -2.91
N ASP A 36 2.47 -18.08 -3.84
CA ASP A 36 2.42 -18.46 -5.25
C ASP A 36 3.60 -17.92 -6.08
N GLN A 37 4.62 -17.34 -5.42
CA GLN A 37 5.79 -16.68 -6.01
C GLN A 37 5.46 -15.42 -6.83
N THR A 38 4.20 -14.97 -6.84
CA THR A 38 3.83 -13.73 -7.51
C THR A 38 4.40 -12.54 -6.73
N THR A 39 5.09 -11.65 -7.45
CA THR A 39 5.63 -10.41 -6.88
C THR A 39 4.64 -9.26 -7.00
N TYR A 40 4.40 -8.54 -5.91
CA TYR A 40 3.49 -7.41 -5.83
C TYR A 40 4.23 -6.14 -5.40
N VAL A 41 3.72 -5.00 -5.87
CA VAL A 41 4.01 -3.69 -5.27
C VAL A 41 2.76 -3.16 -4.64
N LYS A 42 2.86 -2.72 -3.39
CA LYS A 42 1.77 -2.06 -2.65
C LYS A 42 2.34 -0.99 -1.73
N ARG A 43 1.48 -0.08 -1.30
CA ARG A 43 1.78 0.91 -0.27
C ARG A 43 1.43 0.36 1.10
N VAL A 44 2.33 0.54 2.06
CA VAL A 44 2.09 0.22 3.48
C VAL A 44 1.10 1.23 4.05
N ILE A 45 -0.03 0.74 4.54
CA ILE A 45 -1.09 1.56 5.15
C ILE A 45 -1.13 1.39 6.65
N GLY A 46 -0.98 0.16 7.16
CA GLY A 46 -0.93 -0.14 8.59
C GLY A 46 0.37 -0.85 8.99
N LEU A 47 0.87 -0.52 10.18
CA LEU A 47 2.08 -1.07 10.78
C LEU A 47 1.74 -2.12 11.87
N PRO A 48 2.71 -2.95 12.29
CA PRO A 48 2.50 -3.91 13.37
C PRO A 48 1.85 -3.29 14.62
N GLY A 49 0.84 -3.95 15.17
CA GLY A 49 0.13 -3.53 16.39
C GLY A 49 -0.96 -2.47 16.18
N GLU A 50 -1.18 -2.00 14.96
CA GLU A 50 -2.17 -0.94 14.69
C GLU A 50 -3.54 -1.47 14.31
N THR A 51 -4.59 -0.70 14.61
CA THR A 51 -5.90 -0.89 13.99
C THR A 51 -6.00 -0.07 12.70
N VAL A 52 -6.70 -0.60 11.70
CA VAL A 52 -6.97 0.07 10.43
C VAL A 52 -8.47 0.08 10.19
N ALA A 53 -9.02 1.22 9.81
CA ALA A 53 -10.40 1.33 9.36
C ALA A 53 -10.52 2.35 8.22
N TYR A 54 -11.49 2.13 7.33
CA TYR A 54 -11.98 3.14 6.40
C TYR A 54 -13.43 3.46 6.72
N ARG A 55 -13.75 4.76 6.74
CA ARG A 55 -15.11 5.28 6.89
C ARG A 55 -15.28 6.45 5.94
N ASN A 56 -16.27 6.41 5.06
CA ASN A 56 -16.52 7.42 4.03
C ASN A 56 -15.25 7.79 3.23
N ASP A 57 -14.51 6.76 2.75
CA ASP A 57 -13.25 6.91 1.99
C ASP A 57 -12.11 7.65 2.73
N GLN A 58 -12.18 7.68 4.07
CA GLN A 58 -11.15 8.25 4.94
C GLN A 58 -10.46 7.16 5.75
N LEU A 59 -9.14 7.23 5.81
CA LEU A 59 -8.30 6.31 6.56
C LEU A 59 -8.27 6.69 8.04
N TYR A 60 -8.46 5.69 8.89
CA TYR A 60 -8.25 5.80 10.33
C TYR A 60 -7.24 4.77 10.80
N ILE A 61 -6.21 5.22 11.51
CA ILE A 61 -5.21 4.38 12.17
C ILE A 61 -5.31 4.59 13.68
N ASN A 62 -5.50 3.51 14.43
CA ASN A 62 -5.72 3.59 15.89
C ASN A 62 -6.83 4.60 16.26
N GLY A 63 -7.87 4.66 15.42
CA GLY A 63 -9.02 5.57 15.58
C GLY A 63 -8.76 7.03 15.19
N ARG A 64 -7.55 7.38 14.72
CA ARG A 64 -7.21 8.75 14.29
C ARG A 64 -7.23 8.86 12.78
N HIS A 65 -7.83 9.93 12.26
CA HIS A 65 -7.81 10.24 10.83
C HIS A 65 -6.36 10.42 10.33
N VAL A 66 -6.07 9.89 9.15
CA VAL A 66 -4.76 10.03 8.50
C VAL A 66 -4.97 10.44 7.03
N ASP A 67 -4.34 11.53 6.63
CA ASP A 67 -4.38 12.01 5.24
C ASP A 67 -3.62 11.09 4.29
N GLU A 68 -4.17 10.94 3.08
CA GLU A 68 -3.60 10.12 2.01
C GLU A 68 -3.28 10.99 0.78
N PRO A 69 -2.26 11.86 0.84
CA PRO A 69 -2.01 12.86 -0.20
C PRO A 69 -1.71 12.25 -1.57
N PHE A 70 -1.17 11.03 -1.61
CA PHE A 70 -0.92 10.26 -2.84
C PHE A 70 -2.20 9.86 -3.59
N LEU A 71 -3.39 9.99 -2.99
CA LEU A 71 -4.67 9.78 -3.65
C LEU A 71 -5.37 11.07 -4.08
N ASN A 72 -4.81 12.25 -3.78
CA ASN A 72 -5.49 13.53 -4.02
C ASN A 72 -5.98 13.68 -5.47
N GLN A 73 -5.20 13.23 -6.45
CA GLN A 73 -5.61 13.26 -7.86
C GLN A 73 -6.76 12.30 -8.15
N ALA A 74 -6.73 11.09 -7.58
CA ALA A 74 -7.79 10.12 -7.75
C ALA A 74 -9.10 10.60 -7.10
N LYS A 75 -9.03 11.24 -5.93
CA LYS A 75 -10.17 11.79 -5.19
C LYS A 75 -10.82 13.02 -5.85
N LYS A 76 -10.18 13.63 -6.87
CA LYS A 76 -10.82 14.69 -7.67
C LYS A 76 -11.95 14.15 -8.56
N LYS A 77 -11.93 12.87 -8.88
CA LYS A 77 -13.00 12.23 -9.66
C LYS A 77 -14.15 11.86 -8.72
N PRO A 78 -15.41 12.00 -9.16
CA PRO A 78 -16.56 11.59 -8.35
C PRO A 78 -16.52 10.09 -8.08
N GLY A 79 -16.91 9.70 -6.86
CA GLY A 79 -17.01 8.30 -6.43
C GLY A 79 -16.18 7.99 -5.18
N ILE A 80 -16.44 6.83 -4.59
CA ILE A 80 -15.69 6.28 -3.46
C ILE A 80 -14.53 5.46 -4.01
N LEU A 81 -13.30 5.74 -3.56
CA LEU A 81 -12.13 4.94 -3.92
C LEU A 81 -12.02 3.70 -3.03
N THR A 82 -12.24 3.87 -1.73
CA THR A 82 -12.10 2.84 -0.71
C THR A 82 -13.40 2.72 0.09
N SER A 83 -14.12 1.62 -0.09
CA SER A 83 -15.31 1.30 0.69
C SER A 83 -14.99 1.12 2.17
N ASP A 84 -16.00 1.31 3.01
CA ASP A 84 -15.87 1.19 4.46
C ASP A 84 -15.48 -0.22 4.89
N PHE A 85 -14.55 -0.30 5.84
CA PHE A 85 -14.15 -1.55 6.48
C PHE A 85 -13.46 -1.30 7.83
N GLU A 86 -13.37 -2.35 8.64
CA GLU A 86 -12.47 -2.41 9.79
C GLU A 86 -11.58 -3.64 9.65
N LEU A 87 -10.32 -3.52 10.08
CA LEU A 87 -9.31 -4.59 10.01
C LEU A 87 -9.85 -5.91 10.59
N LYS A 88 -10.53 -5.83 11.74
CA LYS A 88 -11.14 -6.98 12.42
C LYS A 88 -12.10 -7.76 11.52
N THR A 89 -12.87 -7.07 10.69
CA THR A 89 -13.81 -7.71 9.76
C THR A 89 -13.10 -8.37 8.60
N LEU A 90 -11.93 -7.87 8.19
CA LEU A 90 -11.16 -8.40 7.07
C LEU A 90 -10.28 -9.59 7.45
N ILE A 91 -9.62 -9.54 8.62
CA ILE A 91 -8.61 -10.54 9.00
C ILE A 91 -8.93 -11.27 10.31
N GLY A 92 -10.07 -10.98 10.95
CA GLY A 92 -10.45 -11.57 12.24
C GLY A 92 -9.74 -10.94 13.45
N GLU A 93 -8.60 -10.28 13.25
CA GLU A 93 -7.79 -9.68 14.28
C GLU A 93 -8.07 -8.18 14.49
N LYS A 94 -8.09 -7.75 15.76
CA LYS A 94 -8.33 -6.33 16.09
C LYS A 94 -7.18 -5.43 15.63
N GLN A 95 -5.95 -5.93 15.71
CA GLN A 95 -4.73 -5.22 15.38
C GLN A 95 -3.91 -6.04 14.38
N ILE A 96 -3.08 -5.36 13.59
CA ILE A 96 -2.14 -6.02 12.71
C ILE A 96 -1.18 -6.86 13.56
N PRO A 97 -0.99 -8.16 13.26
CA PRO A 97 -0.06 -9.00 14.00
C PRO A 97 1.36 -8.45 14.04
N LYS A 98 2.14 -8.95 15.00
CA LYS A 98 3.55 -8.62 15.07
C LYS A 98 4.25 -9.02 13.76
N ASP A 99 5.19 -8.20 13.31
CA ASP A 99 5.98 -8.42 12.09
C ASP A 99 5.17 -8.46 10.79
N GLU A 100 3.91 -8.02 10.83
CA GLU A 100 3.04 -7.94 9.66
C GLU A 100 2.66 -6.50 9.28
N TYR A 101 2.26 -6.32 8.02
CA TYR A 101 1.88 -5.03 7.45
C TYR A 101 0.56 -5.15 6.70
N PHE A 102 -0.27 -4.13 6.80
CA PHE A 102 -1.47 -4.00 5.97
C PHE A 102 -1.16 -3.09 4.78
N VAL A 103 -1.32 -3.60 3.56
CA VAL A 103 -0.89 -2.92 2.34
C VAL A 103 -2.04 -2.72 1.36
N LEU A 104 -2.11 -1.56 0.71
CA LEU A 104 -3.10 -1.23 -0.31
C LEU A 104 -2.43 -0.79 -1.62
N GLY A 105 -3.12 -0.99 -2.74
CA GLY A 105 -2.73 -0.34 -3.99
C GLY A 105 -3.29 1.07 -4.07
N ASP A 106 -2.57 1.98 -4.71
CA ASP A 106 -3.04 3.36 -4.90
C ASP A 106 -4.21 3.43 -5.89
N ASN A 107 -4.30 2.48 -6.83
CA ASN A 107 -5.48 2.29 -7.65
C ASN A 107 -6.53 1.44 -6.91
N ARG A 108 -7.17 2.08 -5.92
CA ARG A 108 -7.99 1.44 -4.90
C ARG A 108 -9.11 0.55 -5.45
N GLN A 109 -9.72 0.93 -6.57
CA GLN A 109 -10.91 0.24 -7.07
C GLN A 109 -10.58 -1.09 -7.77
N ILE A 110 -9.35 -1.27 -8.26
CA ILE A 110 -8.95 -2.48 -9.00
C ILE A 110 -7.82 -3.26 -8.33
N SER A 111 -7.20 -2.69 -7.30
CA SER A 111 -6.07 -3.31 -6.62
C SER A 111 -6.49 -4.56 -5.85
N LYS A 112 -5.84 -5.68 -6.15
CA LYS A 112 -5.83 -6.87 -5.28
C LYS A 112 -4.78 -6.66 -4.19
N ASP A 113 -5.24 -6.42 -2.98
CA ASP A 113 -4.39 -6.04 -1.84
C ASP A 113 -4.92 -6.61 -0.51
N SER A 114 -4.47 -6.08 0.64
CA SER A 114 -4.80 -6.62 1.95
C SER A 114 -6.30 -6.67 2.27
N ARG A 115 -7.14 -5.93 1.54
CA ARG A 115 -8.61 -6.06 1.62
C ARG A 115 -9.12 -7.42 1.17
N LEU A 116 -8.36 -8.13 0.34
CA LEU A 116 -8.72 -9.46 -0.18
C LEU A 116 -7.90 -10.59 0.43
N PHE A 117 -6.61 -10.36 0.67
CA PHE A 117 -5.69 -11.42 1.10
C PHE A 117 -5.14 -11.26 2.52
N GLY A 118 -5.56 -10.23 3.26
CA GLY A 118 -5.05 -9.94 4.59
C GLY A 118 -3.66 -9.31 4.60
N THR A 119 -2.99 -9.40 5.74
CA THR A 119 -1.69 -8.79 6.00
C THR A 119 -0.54 -9.55 5.32
N ILE A 120 0.63 -8.91 5.27
CA ILE A 120 1.86 -9.52 4.72
C ILE A 120 2.96 -9.55 5.78
N HIS A 121 3.71 -10.64 5.84
CA HIS A 121 4.82 -10.80 6.79
C HIS A 121 6.05 -10.00 6.35
N ARG A 122 6.83 -9.48 7.30
CA ARG A 122 8.06 -8.70 7.05
C ARG A 122 9.03 -9.43 6.13
N ASP A 123 9.15 -10.74 6.29
CA ASP A 123 10.13 -11.56 5.58
C ASP A 123 9.79 -11.79 4.10
N THR A 124 8.54 -11.54 3.70
CA THR A 124 8.17 -11.59 2.28
C THR A 124 8.52 -10.30 1.55
N ILE A 125 8.87 -9.23 2.28
CA ILE A 125 9.20 -7.92 1.72
C ILE A 125 10.65 -7.92 1.24
N LEU A 126 10.81 -7.90 -0.09
CA LEU A 126 12.10 -7.84 -0.79
C LEU A 126 12.79 -6.50 -0.58
N GLY A 127 12.02 -5.42 -0.44
CA GLY A 127 12.57 -4.09 -0.20
C GLY A 127 11.55 -2.97 -0.41
N ARG A 128 12.00 -1.77 -0.07
CA ARG A 128 11.23 -0.53 -0.20
C ARG A 128 11.60 0.19 -1.49
N ALA A 129 10.62 0.54 -2.31
CA ALA A 129 10.84 1.39 -3.46
C ALA A 129 11.14 2.82 -2.98
N VAL A 130 12.35 3.31 -3.28
CA VAL A 130 12.81 4.66 -2.89
C VAL A 130 12.90 5.63 -4.07
N ALA A 131 12.93 5.12 -5.30
CA ALA A 131 12.91 5.92 -6.51
C ALA A 131 12.38 5.10 -7.69
N VAL A 132 11.75 5.78 -8.65
CA VAL A 132 11.48 5.26 -10.01
C VAL A 132 12.62 5.77 -10.89
N TYR A 133 13.39 4.87 -11.51
CA TYR A 133 14.56 5.26 -12.31
C TYR A 133 14.30 5.26 -13.83
N TRP A 134 13.20 4.67 -14.29
CA TRP A 134 12.78 4.67 -15.70
C TRP A 134 11.27 4.38 -15.84
N PRO A 135 10.53 5.01 -16.78
CA PRO A 135 10.98 6.00 -17.77
C PRO A 135 11.23 7.39 -17.15
N ILE A 136 12.33 8.04 -17.57
CA ILE A 136 12.67 9.40 -17.15
C ILE A 136 11.74 10.35 -17.91
N LYS A 137 10.57 10.66 -17.34
CA LYS A 137 9.84 11.87 -17.73
C LYS A 137 10.00 13.00 -16.73
N ASP A 138 10.15 12.73 -15.44
CA ASP A 138 10.55 13.71 -14.43
C ASP A 138 11.12 12.97 -13.21
N ILE A 139 12.38 13.21 -12.86
CA ILE A 139 12.94 12.71 -11.59
C ILE A 139 12.25 13.46 -10.45
N GLN A 140 11.18 12.90 -9.90
CA GLN A 140 10.57 13.39 -8.66
C GLN A 140 10.83 12.40 -7.53
N SER A 141 11.43 12.89 -6.43
CA SER A 141 11.59 12.11 -5.20
C SER A 141 10.23 11.81 -4.61
N LEU A 142 9.91 10.53 -4.40
CA LEU A 142 8.78 10.12 -3.56
C LEU A 142 9.15 10.46 -2.10
N LYS A 143 8.65 11.59 -1.58
CA LYS A 143 8.77 11.96 -0.17
C LYS A 143 7.76 11.20 0.69
#